data_AF-V9GDJ1-F1
#
_entry.id   AF-V9GDJ1-F1
#
_cell.length_a   1.000
_cell.length_b   1.000
_cell.length_c   1.000
_cell.angle_alpha   90.00
_cell.angle_beta   90.00
_cell.angle_gamma   90.00
#
_symmetry.space_group_name_H-M   'P 1'
#
loop_
_entity.id
_entity.type
_entity.pdbx_description
1 polymer ?
#
loop_
_entity_poly.entity_id
_entity_poly.type
_entity_poly.pdbx_seq_one_letter_code
_entity_poly.pdbx_strand_id
1 'polypeptide(L)'
;MAIYLLQHGDEAIYVIMDRDKMIQVLINLIRNAFQAMDQTGAVKLSLRKEASTAIVEVEDTGIGIDQESLTRIFDPFYTTKEEGTGLGLSLCQKIVEDHGGRITVQSERGVGTTFTIFIPIAEKK
;
A
#
# COMPACT_ATOMS: atom_id res chain seq x y z
N MET A 1 -15.69 -7.98 11.83
CA MET A 1 -15.77 -6.50 11.81
C MET A 1 -14.39 -5.97 11.48
N ALA A 2 -14.25 -4.95 10.64
CA ALA A 2 -12.94 -4.39 10.34
C ALA A 2 -12.83 -2.98 10.94
N ILE A 3 -11.77 -2.74 11.71
CA ILE A 3 -11.51 -1.44 12.32
C ILE A 3 -10.55 -0.69 11.39
N TYR A 4 -10.88 0.56 11.07
CA TYR A 4 -9.98 1.43 10.30
C TYR A 4 -9.37 2.50 11.21
N LEU A 5 -8.07 2.72 11.06
CA LEU A 5 -7.33 3.74 11.78
C LEU A 5 -6.65 4.67 10.77
N LEU A 6 -6.84 5.98 10.94
CA LEU A 6 -6.14 7.02 10.18
C LEU A 6 -5.17 7.72 11.12
N GLN A 7 -3.88 7.70 10.78
CA GLN A 7 -2.86 8.40 11.54
C GLN A 7 -2.10 9.37 10.62
N HIS A 8 -2.13 10.66 10.95
CA HIS A 8 -1.33 11.67 10.28
C HIS A 8 -0.85 12.71 11.30
N GLY A 9 0.26 13.39 11.00
CA GLY A 9 0.69 14.56 11.78
C GLY A 9 -0.15 15.80 11.47
N ASP A 10 0.05 16.88 12.22
CA ASP A 10 -0.68 18.14 12.04
C ASP A 10 -0.20 18.96 10.83
N GLU A 11 1.00 18.67 10.31
CA GLU A 11 1.55 19.37 9.15
C GLU A 11 1.01 18.83 7.82
N ALA A 12 0.55 19.74 6.96
CA ALA A 12 0.15 19.39 5.60
C ALA A 12 1.36 18.98 4.74
N ILE A 13 1.25 17.81 4.11
CA ILE A 13 2.25 17.27 3.17
C ILE A 13 1.71 17.46 1.76
N TYR A 14 2.50 18.10 0.90
CA TYR A 14 2.15 18.35 -0.50
C TYR A 14 3.04 17.51 -1.41
N VAL A 15 2.44 16.87 -2.42
CA VAL A 15 3.15 16.08 -3.43
C VAL A 15 2.55 16.39 -4.80
N ILE A 16 3.36 16.28 -5.86
CA ILE A 16 2.87 16.40 -7.24
C ILE A 16 2.50 15.00 -7.72
N MET A 17 1.22 14.80 -8.05
CA MET A 17 0.74 13.52 -8.56
C MET A 17 -0.53 13.62 -9.39
N ASP A 18 -0.73 12.60 -10.22
CA ASP A 18 -2.04 12.27 -10.79
C ASP A 18 -2.93 11.71 -9.67
N ARG A 19 -3.93 12.50 -9.31
CA ARG A 19 -4.88 12.20 -8.24
C ARG A 19 -5.61 10.88 -8.48
N ASP A 20 -6.10 10.63 -9.69
CA ASP A 20 -6.96 9.48 -9.95
C ASP A 20 -6.13 8.19 -9.97
N LYS A 21 -4.90 8.26 -10.47
CA LYS A 21 -3.93 7.15 -10.38
C LYS A 21 -3.56 6.85 -8.93
N MET A 22 -3.30 7.85 -8.09
CA MET A 22 -2.97 7.60 -6.69
C MET A 22 -4.17 7.05 -5.91
N ILE A 23 -5.38 7.52 -6.20
CA ILE A 23 -6.62 6.93 -5.65
C ILE A 23 -6.71 5.45 -6.04
N GLN A 24 -6.40 5.09 -7.29
CA GLN A 24 -6.38 3.70 -7.74
C GLN A 24 -5.38 2.84 -6.95
N VAL A 25 -4.18 3.38 -6.66
CA VAL A 25 -3.16 2.71 -5.82
C VAL A 25 -3.72 2.43 -4.44
N LEU A 26 -4.24 3.46 -3.76
CA LEU A 26 -4.75 3.35 -2.39
C LEU A 26 -5.93 2.38 -2.31
N ILE A 27 -6.89 2.46 -3.24
CA ILE A 27 -8.03 1.53 -3.31
C ILE A 27 -7.54 0.10 -3.47
N ASN A 28 -6.55 -0.15 -4.33
CA ASN A 28 -6.05 -1.49 -4.55
C ASN A 28 -5.37 -2.07 -3.31
N LEU A 29 -4.54 -1.28 -2.61
CA LEU A 29 -3.88 -1.70 -1.38
C LEU A 29 -4.88 -1.94 -0.24
N ILE A 30 -5.83 -1.03 -0.04
CA ILE A 30 -6.86 -1.15 0.99
C ILE A 30 -7.76 -2.37 0.71
N ARG A 31 -8.14 -2.60 -0.55
CA ARG A 31 -8.88 -3.79 -0.94
C ARG A 31 -8.09 -5.07 -0.65
N ASN A 32 -6.79 -5.08 -0.96
CA ASN A 32 -5.93 -6.23 -0.67
C ASN A 32 -5.87 -6.53 0.84
N ALA A 33 -5.75 -5.49 1.66
CA ALA A 33 -5.80 -5.59 3.12
C ALA A 33 -7.11 -6.22 3.62
N PHE A 34 -8.27 -5.76 3.14
CA PHE A 34 -9.56 -6.36 3.51
C PHE A 34 -9.70 -7.80 3.03
N GLN A 35 -9.23 -8.12 1.83
CA GLN A 35 -9.29 -9.48 1.28
C GLN A 35 -8.35 -10.47 1.99
N ALA A 36 -7.36 -9.98 2.73
CA ALA A 36 -6.45 -10.82 3.51
C ALA A 36 -7.01 -11.20 4.89
N MET A 37 -8.19 -10.70 5.27
CA MET A 37 -8.78 -10.96 6.58
C MET A 37 -9.82 -12.07 6.51
N ASP A 38 -9.53 -13.20 7.15
CA ASP A 38 -10.50 -14.28 7.36
C ASP A 38 -11.40 -14.04 8.60
N GLN A 39 -10.99 -13.12 9.47
CA GLN A 39 -11.62 -12.84 10.76
C GLN A 39 -11.73 -11.32 11.00
N THR A 40 -12.19 -10.93 12.19
CA THR A 40 -12.13 -9.52 12.63
C THR A 40 -10.66 -9.08 12.71
N GLY A 41 -10.35 -7.97 12.06
CA GLY A 41 -8.99 -7.41 12.00
C GLY A 41 -9.03 -5.89 11.84
N ALA A 42 -7.86 -5.29 11.60
CA ALA A 42 -7.73 -3.87 11.36
C ALA A 42 -7.00 -3.56 10.06
N VAL A 43 -7.41 -2.48 9.39
CA VAL A 43 -6.59 -1.79 8.38
C VAL A 43 -6.18 -0.45 8.96
N LYS A 44 -4.88 -0.16 8.97
CA LYS A 44 -4.35 1.13 9.39
C LYS A 44 -3.74 1.83 8.19
N LEU A 45 -4.18 3.06 7.94
CA LEU A 45 -3.57 3.97 6.99
C LEU A 45 -2.78 5.03 7.77
N SER A 46 -1.47 5.09 7.53
CA SER A 46 -0.59 6.08 8.15
C SER A 46 -0.01 7.00 7.08
N LEU A 47 0.14 8.28 7.41
CA LEU A 47 0.88 9.25 6.61
C LEU A 47 1.88 9.97 7.52
N ARG A 48 3.16 9.90 7.16
CA ARG A 48 4.21 10.70 7.80
C ARG A 48 5.10 11.37 6.77
N LYS A 49 5.81 12.39 7.23
CA LYS A 49 6.91 13.03 6.51
C LYS A 49 8.22 12.56 7.10
N GLU A 50 9.15 12.17 6.25
CA GLU A 50 10.53 11.89 6.62
C GLU A 50 11.44 12.65 5.67
N ALA A 51 12.14 13.66 6.20
CA ALA A 51 12.93 14.62 5.42
C ALA A 51 12.11 15.20 4.23
N SER A 52 12.49 14.85 3.00
CA SER A 52 11.86 15.27 1.74
C SER A 52 10.92 14.23 1.14
N THR A 53 10.49 13.23 1.91
CA THR A 53 9.65 12.12 1.43
C THR A 53 8.37 12.02 2.24
N ALA A 54 7.24 11.92 1.54
CA ALA A 54 5.96 11.52 2.08
C ALA A 54 5.91 10.00 2.13
N ILE A 55 5.60 9.44 3.28
CA ILE A 55 5.51 8.00 3.49
C ILE A 55 4.07 7.66 3.86
N VAL A 56 3.43 6.86 3.01
CA VAL A 56 2.09 6.32 3.22
C VAL A 56 2.18 4.84 3.51
N GLU A 57 1.60 4.37 4.61
CA GLU A 57 1.55 2.94 4.94
C GLU A 57 0.12 2.45 4.98
N VAL A 58 -0.11 1.29 4.33
CA VAL A 58 -1.34 0.51 4.46
C VAL A 58 -0.96 -0.79 5.17
N GLU A 59 -1.30 -0.87 6.45
CA GLU A 59 -1.05 -2.02 7.32
C GLU A 59 -2.34 -2.79 7.56
N ASP A 60 -2.28 -4.11 7.48
CA ASP A 60 -3.38 -5.01 7.81
C ASP A 60 -2.94 -6.09 8.80
N THR A 61 -3.90 -6.58 9.59
CA THR A 61 -3.72 -7.72 10.50
C THR A 61 -4.26 -9.02 9.88
N GLY A 62 -4.17 -9.15 8.55
CA GLY A 62 -4.64 -10.32 7.82
C GLY A 62 -3.71 -11.52 7.94
N ILE A 63 -3.91 -12.52 7.09
CA ILE A 63 -3.16 -13.78 7.10
C ILE A 63 -1.67 -13.64 6.72
N GLY A 64 -1.25 -12.48 6.23
CA GLY A 64 0.10 -12.23 5.71
C GLY A 64 0.43 -13.01 4.43
N ILE A 65 1.65 -12.82 3.95
CA ILE A 65 2.18 -13.35 2.69
C ILE A 65 3.39 -14.24 3.01
N ASP A 66 3.51 -15.40 2.38
CA ASP A 66 4.69 -16.25 2.52
C ASP A 66 5.90 -15.69 1.76
N GLN A 67 7.09 -16.11 2.18
CA GLN A 67 8.36 -15.63 1.64
C GLN A 67 8.52 -15.88 0.12
N GLU A 68 8.01 -17.01 -0.38
CA GLU A 68 8.08 -17.32 -1.81
C GLU A 68 7.23 -16.34 -2.61
N SER A 69 6.00 -16.11 -2.16
CA SER A 69 5.06 -15.16 -2.78
C SER A 69 5.58 -13.72 -2.75
N LEU A 70 6.22 -13.28 -1.65
CA LEU A 70 6.77 -11.92 -1.52
C LEU A 70 7.70 -11.52 -2.66
N THR A 71 8.46 -12.47 -3.22
CA THR A 71 9.37 -12.21 -4.34
C THR A 71 8.67 -11.97 -5.68
N ARG A 72 7.38 -12.31 -5.77
CA ARG A 72 6.61 -12.34 -7.02
C ARG A 72 5.35 -11.47 -6.98
N ILE A 73 4.95 -10.92 -5.83
CA ILE A 73 3.67 -10.19 -5.70
C ILE A 73 3.55 -8.97 -6.62
N PHE A 74 4.66 -8.42 -7.09
CA PHE A 74 4.71 -7.31 -8.04
C PHE A 74 4.83 -7.76 -9.50
N ASP A 75 5.02 -9.06 -9.76
CA ASP A 75 5.06 -9.60 -11.11
C ASP A 75 3.66 -9.49 -11.76
N PRO A 76 3.57 -9.00 -13.01
CA PRO A 76 2.31 -8.99 -13.73
C PRO A 76 1.68 -10.38 -13.79
N PHE A 77 0.35 -10.44 -13.59
CA PHE A 77 -0.46 -11.66 -13.61
C PHE A 77 -0.22 -12.63 -12.46
N TYR A 78 0.71 -12.35 -11.54
CA TYR A 78 0.88 -13.17 -10.35
C TYR A 78 -0.28 -12.95 -9.37
N THR A 79 -0.94 -14.03 -8.98
CA THR A 79 -1.95 -14.00 -7.92
C THR A 79 -2.10 -15.37 -7.27
N THR A 80 -2.47 -15.35 -5.99
CA THR A 80 -2.88 -16.54 -5.23
C THR A 80 -4.39 -16.61 -5.03
N LYS A 81 -5.13 -15.62 -5.55
CA LYS A 81 -6.59 -15.51 -5.41
C LYS A 81 -7.29 -16.12 -6.62
N GLU A 82 -8.35 -16.90 -6.39
CA GLU A 82 -9.10 -17.56 -7.48
C GLU A 82 -9.72 -16.57 -8.47
N GLU A 83 -10.15 -15.39 -8.02
CA GLU A 83 -10.77 -14.33 -8.85
C GLU A 83 -9.84 -13.14 -9.12
N GLY A 84 -8.53 -13.28 -8.90
CA GLY A 84 -7.56 -12.20 -9.10
C GLY A 84 -7.04 -12.12 -10.54
N THR A 85 -6.93 -10.92 -11.13
CA THR A 85 -6.24 -10.74 -12.42
C THR A 85 -4.71 -10.73 -12.28
N GLY A 86 -4.19 -10.58 -11.06
CA GLY A 86 -2.76 -10.43 -10.79
C GLY A 86 -2.13 -9.12 -11.30
N LEU A 87 -2.93 -8.14 -11.73
CA LEU A 87 -2.42 -6.87 -12.28
C LEU A 87 -2.38 -5.72 -11.26
N GLY A 88 -3.01 -5.89 -10.09
CA GLY A 88 -3.22 -4.78 -9.16
C GLY A 88 -1.92 -4.21 -8.61
N LEU A 89 -1.06 -5.06 -8.03
CA LEU A 89 0.17 -4.62 -7.38
C LEU A 89 1.25 -4.19 -8.38
N SER A 90 1.36 -4.86 -9.53
CA SER A 90 2.27 -4.43 -10.61
C SER A 90 1.89 -3.04 -11.14
N LEU A 91 0.59 -2.75 -11.28
CA LEU A 91 0.11 -1.42 -11.64
C LEU A 91 0.38 -0.40 -10.52
N CYS A 92 0.19 -0.77 -9.25
CA CYS A 92 0.53 0.10 -8.13
C CYS A 92 2.01 0.50 -8.17
N GLN A 93 2.90 -0.46 -8.36
CA GLN A 93 4.33 -0.21 -8.48
C GLN A 93 4.61 0.77 -9.62
N LYS A 94 4.07 0.49 -10.82
CA LYS A 94 4.28 1.36 -11.98
C LYS A 94 3.77 2.79 -11.75
N ILE A 95 2.58 2.95 -11.20
CA ILE A 95 2.03 4.27 -10.88
C ILE A 95 2.95 4.99 -9.89
N VAL A 96 3.38 4.35 -8.82
CA VAL A 96 4.23 4.98 -7.81
C VAL A 96 5.59 5.37 -8.39
N GLU A 97 6.19 4.53 -9.24
CA GLU A 97 7.44 4.82 -9.95
C GLU A 97 7.30 5.99 -10.93
N ASP A 98 6.18 6.09 -11.65
CA ASP A 98 5.89 7.20 -12.55
C ASP A 98 5.76 8.56 -11.81
N HIS A 99 5.54 8.52 -10.49
CA HIS A 99 5.54 9.67 -9.60
C HIS A 99 6.89 9.92 -8.91
N GLY A 100 7.97 9.26 -9.36
CA GLY A 100 9.29 9.37 -8.76
C GLY A 100 9.41 8.71 -7.38
N GLY A 101 8.43 7.88 -7.03
CA GLY A 101 8.38 7.18 -5.76
C GLY A 101 8.85 5.73 -5.85
N ARG A 102 8.65 5.01 -4.75
CA ARG A 102 8.78 3.55 -4.70
C ARG A 102 7.76 2.96 -3.74
N ILE A 103 7.42 1.68 -3.94
CA ILE A 103 6.58 0.91 -3.02
C ILE A 103 7.38 -0.26 -2.45
N THR A 104 7.21 -0.56 -1.18
CA THR A 104 7.76 -1.75 -0.53
C THR A 104 6.67 -2.51 0.21
N VAL A 105 6.95 -3.77 0.52
CA VAL A 105 6.10 -4.60 1.35
C VAL A 105 6.92 -5.24 2.47
N GLN A 106 6.32 -5.36 3.65
CA GLN A 106 6.77 -6.21 4.73
C GLN A 106 5.58 -7.09 5.14
N SER A 107 5.78 -8.38 5.28
CA SER A 107 4.70 -9.29 5.65
C SER A 107 5.24 -10.51 6.38
N GLU A 108 4.44 -11.00 7.32
CA GLU A 108 4.70 -12.25 8.03
C GLU A 108 3.39 -13.05 8.11
N ARG A 109 3.48 -14.35 7.77
CA ARG A 109 2.33 -15.26 7.81
C ARG A 109 1.74 -15.33 9.22
N GLY A 110 0.44 -15.10 9.32
CA GLY A 110 -0.32 -15.08 10.58
C GLY A 110 -0.22 -13.79 11.38
N VAL A 111 0.57 -12.80 10.92
CA VAL A 111 0.72 -11.49 11.59
C VAL A 111 0.03 -10.38 10.80
N GLY A 112 0.31 -10.29 9.49
CA GLY A 112 -0.24 -9.22 8.66
C GLY A 112 0.68 -8.78 7.53
N THR A 113 0.31 -7.68 6.89
CA THR A 113 1.07 -7.07 5.78
C THR A 113 1.09 -5.56 5.92
N THR A 114 2.24 -4.95 5.63
CA THR A 114 2.40 -3.51 5.50
C THR A 114 2.93 -3.19 4.12
N PHE A 115 2.16 -2.46 3.33
CA PHE A 115 2.63 -1.81 2.11
C PHE A 115 3.04 -0.37 2.43
N THR A 116 4.24 0.02 2.01
CA THR A 116 4.77 1.37 2.22
C THR A 116 5.05 2.05 0.88
N ILE A 117 4.39 3.18 0.64
CA ILE A 117 4.60 4.04 -0.52
C ILE A 117 5.47 5.22 -0.08
N PHE A 118 6.53 5.50 -0.83
CA PHE A 118 7.43 6.63 -0.65
C PHE A 118 7.25 7.57 -1.86
N ILE A 119 6.87 8.81 -1.62
CA ILE A 119 6.67 9.83 -2.67
C ILE A 119 7.50 11.07 -2.33
N PRO A 120 8.25 11.66 -3.28
CA PRO A 120 8.94 12.93 -3.07
C PRO A 120 7.96 14.05 -2.70
N ILE A 121 8.28 14.81 -1.66
CA ILE A 121 7.51 16.00 -1.26
C ILE A 121 7.77 17.11 -2.27
N ALA A 122 6.70 17.78 -2.68
CA ALA A 122 6.78 19.01 -3.45
C ALA A 122 7.00 20.18 -2.49
N GLU A 123 7.97 21.04 -2.80
CA GLU A 123 8.08 22.31 -2.12
C GLU A 123 6.81 23.12 -2.36
N LYS A 124 6.25 23.67 -1.28
CA LYS A 124 5.11 24.57 -1.34
C LYS A 124 5.56 25.83 -2.08
N LYS A 125 5.10 26.01 -3.32
CA LYS A 125 5.22 27.31 -4.01
C LYS A 125 4.25 28.32 -3.41
#